data_AF-A0A6N8H1A6-F1
#
_entry.id   AF-A0A6N8H1A6-F1
#
_cell.length_a   1.000
_cell.length_b   1.000
_cell.length_c   1.000
_cell.angle_alpha   90.00
_cell.angle_beta   90.00
_cell.angle_gamma   90.00
#
_symmetry.space_group_name_H-M   'P 1'
#
loop_
_entity.id
_entity.type
_entity.pdbx_description
1 polymer ?
#
loop_
_entity_poly.entity_id
_entity_poly.type
_entity_poly.pdbx_seq_one_letter_code
_entity_poly.pdbx_strand_id
1 'polypeptide(L)' 'MKQPKSFEEGLTRLQELLTALQDESTPLAQSVKLYAEAAGLISYCKQTLDAAKLQINEIDASLLAKAEDVQ' A
#
# COMPACT_ATOMS: atom_id res chain seq x y z
N MET A 1 12.87 -8.73 -6.17
CA MET A 1 11.44 -9.10 -6.02
C MET A 1 10.62 -8.17 -6.90
N LYS A 2 9.59 -8.68 -7.59
CA LYS A 2 8.72 -7.83 -8.42
C LYS A 2 7.74 -7.09 -7.51
N GLN A 3 7.65 -5.77 -7.65
CA GLN A 3 6.63 -4.98 -6.95
C GLN A 3 5.24 -5.30 -7.53
N PRO A 4 4.18 -5.22 -6.71
CA PRO A 4 2.80 -5.38 -7.18
C PRO A 4 2.46 -4.39 -8.30
N LYS A 5 1.55 -4.76 -9.21
CA LYS A 5 1.11 -3.83 -10.27
C LYS A 5 0.04 -2.87 -9.77
N SER A 6 -0.69 -3.22 -8.71
CA SER A 6 -1.68 -2.36 -8.07
C SER A 6 -1.65 -2.46 -6.54
N PHE A 7 -2.34 -1.52 -5.89
CA PHE A 7 -2.55 -1.53 -4.45
C PHE A 7 -3.30 -2.80 -3.99
N GLU A 8 -4.35 -3.19 -4.71
CA GLU A 8 -5.20 -4.34 -4.40
C GLU A 8 -4.43 -5.67 -4.52
N GLU A 9 -3.56 -5.79 -5.53
CA GLU A 9 -2.63 -6.92 -5.65
C GLU A 9 -1.65 -6.95 -4.47
N GLY A 10 -1.10 -5.79 -4.10
CA GLY A 10 -0.20 -5.67 -2.95
C GLY A 10 -0.86 -6.05 -1.62
N LEU A 11 -2.11 -5.63 -1.43
CA LEU A 11 -2.91 -5.94 -0.24
C LEU A 11 -3.27 -7.43 -0.17
N THR A 12 -3.69 -8.02 -1.29
CA THR A 12 -3.96 -9.46 -1.40
C THR A 12 -2.72 -10.26 -1.03
N ARG A 13 -1.56 -9.89 -1.59
CA ARG A 13 -0.30 -10.54 -1.28
C ARG A 13 0.09 -10.41 0.18
N LEU A 14 -0.14 -9.25 0.80
CA LEU A 14 0.13 -9.04 2.22
C LEU A 14 -0.73 -9.95 3.12
N GLN A 15 -2.00 -10.17 2.75
CA GLN A 15 -2.89 -11.10 3.48
C GLN A 15 -2.43 -12.55 3.36
N GLU A 16 -1.96 -12.98 2.19
CA GLU A 16 -1.35 -14.30 2.00
C GLU A 16 -0.10 -14.50 2.87
N LEU A 17 0.79 -13.49 2.89
CA LEU A 17 2.00 -13.55 3.72
C LEU A 17 1.68 -13.59 5.21
N LEU A 18 0.66 -12.85 5.65
CA LEU A 18 0.21 -12.87 7.03
C LEU A 18 -0.31 -14.27 7.42
N THR A 19 -1.08 -14.90 6.52
CA THR A 19 -1.57 -16.27 6.72
C THR A 19 -0.42 -17.26 6.87
N ALA A 20 0.60 -17.16 5.99
CA ALA A 20 1.79 -18.00 6.08
C ALA A 20 2.64 -17.74 7.34
N LEU A 21 2.70 -16.50 7.82
CA LEU A 21 3.40 -16.14 9.06
C LEU A 21 2.68 -16.63 10.32
N GLN A 22 1.36 -16.84 10.26
CA GLN A 22 0.55 -17.37 11.36
C GLN A 22 0.59 -18.91 11.45
N ASP A 23 1.07 -19.58 10.40
CA ASP A 23 1.25 -21.02 10.38
C ASP A 23 2.46 -21.44 11.24
N GLU A 24 2.21 -22.21 12.30
CA GLU A 24 3.22 -22.71 13.22
C GLU A 24 4.21 -23.70 12.56
N SER A 25 3.85 -24.27 11.40
CA SER A 25 4.73 -25.14 10.63
C SER A 25 5.76 -24.38 9.79
N THR A 26 5.63 -23.05 9.67
CA THR A 26 6.56 -22.22 8.90
C THR A 26 7.92 -22.14 9.59
N PRO A 27 9.02 -22.61 8.94
CA PRO A 27 10.36 -22.55 9.52
C PRO A 27 10.83 -21.10 9.73
N LEU A 28 11.61 -20.86 10.80
CA LEU A 28 12.13 -19.52 11.13
C LEU A 28 12.81 -18.81 9.96
N ALA A 29 13.63 -19.52 9.19
CA ALA A 29 14.32 -18.96 8.02
C ALA A 29 13.35 -18.51 6.91
N GLN A 30 12.19 -19.17 6.81
CA GLN A 30 11.11 -18.78 5.90
C GLN A 30 10.35 -17.59 6.48
N SER A 31 10.03 -17.58 7.78
CA SER A 31 9.36 -16.46 8.45
C SER A 31 10.12 -15.14 8.28
N VAL A 32 11.45 -15.15 8.38
CA VAL A 32 12.29 -13.96 8.15
C VAL A 32 12.17 -13.45 6.71
N LYS A 33 12.10 -14.34 5.72
CA LYS A 33 11.92 -13.95 4.30
C LYS A 33 10.52 -13.38 4.04
N LEU A 34 9.48 -14.03 4.59
CA LEU A 34 8.10 -13.56 4.48
C LEU A 34 7.94 -12.19 5.13
N TYR A 35 8.58 -11.95 6.27
CA TYR A 35 8.58 -10.66 6.93
C TYR A 35 9.24 -9.56 6.09
N ALA A 36 10.39 -9.84 5.47
CA ALA A 36 11.06 -8.88 4.59
C ALA A 36 10.20 -8.52 3.36
N GLU A 37 9.51 -9.50 2.78
CA GLU A 37 8.56 -9.27 1.69
C GLU A 37 7.36 -8.42 2.17
N ALA A 38 6.78 -8.76 3.32
CA ALA A 38 5.67 -8.02 3.91
C ALA A 38 6.05 -6.56 4.21
N ALA A 39 7.23 -6.30 4.76
CA ALA A 39 7.73 -4.94 4.99
C ALA A 39 7.84 -4.14 3.68
N GLY A 40 8.30 -4.77 2.61
CA GLY A 40 8.34 -4.15 1.27
C GLY A 40 6.95 -3.80 0.75
N LEU A 41 5.98 -4.71 0.90
CA LEU A 41 4.59 -4.49 0.49
C LEU A 41 3.91 -3.40 1.31
N ILE A 42 4.10 -3.38 2.63
CA ILE A 42 3.57 -2.33 3.51
C ILE A 42 4.08 -0.96 3.07
N SER A 43 5.38 -0.86 2.77
CA SER A 43 5.99 0.39 2.28
C SER A 43 5.36 0.83 0.96
N TYR A 44 5.20 -0.09 -0.01
CA TYR A 44 4.54 0.19 -1.28
C TYR A 44 3.09 0.66 -1.08
N CYS A 45 2.29 -0.08 -0.31
CA CYS A 45 0.89 0.25 -0.04
C CYS A 45 0.76 1.63 0.60
N LYS A 46 1.62 1.95 1.56
CA LYS A 46 1.64 3.26 2.20
C LYS A 46 1.94 4.38 1.20
N GLN A 47 2.97 4.22 0.36
CA GLN A 47 3.33 5.22 -0.65
C GLN A 47 2.18 5.45 -1.65
N THR A 48 1.51 4.39 -2.08
CA THR A 48 0.35 4.50 -2.99
C THR A 48 -0.82 5.25 -2.34
N LEU A 49 -1.10 4.99 -1.06
CA LEU A 49 -2.14 5.71 -0.31
C LEU A 49 -1.78 7.18 -0.09
N ASP A 50 -0.52 7.47 0.24
CA ASP A 50 -0.04 8.84 0.42
C ASP A 50 -0.17 9.64 -0.89
N ALA A 51 0.16 9.04 -2.03
CA ALA A 51 0.00 9.64 -3.35
C ALA A 51 -1.48 9.90 -3.69
N ALA A 52 -2.36 8.92 -3.46
CA ALA A 52 -3.80 9.09 -3.68
C ALA A 52 -4.39 10.20 -2.81
N LYS A 53 -3.96 10.28 -1.54
CA LYS A 53 -4.39 11.35 -0.62
C LYS A 53 -3.93 12.73 -1.11
N LEU A 54 -2.70 12.84 -1.61
CA LEU A 54 -2.21 14.09 -2.20
C LEU A 54 -3.07 14.51 -3.40
N GLN A 55 -3.37 13.59 -4.31
CA GLN A 55 -4.21 13.86 -5.48
C GLN A 55 -5.61 14.36 -5.08
N ILE A 56 -6.21 13.78 -4.03
CA ILE A 56 -7.52 14.25 -3.53
C ILE A 56 -7.40 15.70 -3.03
N ASN A 57 -6.39 16.01 -2.22
CA ASN A 57 -6.19 17.37 -1.72
C ASN A 57 -5.98 18.39 -2.85
N GLU A 58 -5.26 18.02 -3.90
CA GLU A 58 -5.04 18.87 -5.09
C GLU A 58 -6.34 19.11 -5.87
N ILE A 59 -7.19 18.10 -5.99
CA ILE A 59 -8.52 18.23 -6.59
C ILE A 59 -9.37 19.20 -5.77
N ASP A 60 -9.43 19.00 -4.45
CA ASP A 60 -10.23 19.86 -3.55
C ASP A 60 -9.77 21.32 -3.62
N ALA A 61 -8.46 21.56 -3.57
CA ALA A 61 -7.89 22.90 -3.70
C ALA A 61 -8.22 23.54 -5.07
N SER A 62 -8.17 22.76 -6.15
CA SER A 62 -8.51 23.22 -7.49
C SER A 62 -9.99 23.57 -7.64
N LEU A 63 -10.87 22.82 -6.96
CA LEU A 63 -12.32 23.09 -6.96
C LEU A 63 -12.65 24.35 -6.16
N LEU A 64 -11.97 24.58 -5.02
CA LEU A 64 -12.12 25.81 -4.22
C LEU A 64 -11.67 27.04 -5.00
N ALA A 65 -10.48 27.01 -5.61
CA ALA A 65 -9.96 28.14 -6.39
C ALA A 65 -10.90 28.52 -7.55
N LYS A 66 -11.48 27.53 -8.24
CA LYS A 66 -12.46 27.76 -9.31
C LYS A 66 -13.78 28.34 -8.82
N ALA A 67 -14.18 28.07 -7.58
CA ALA A 67 -15.38 28.64 -7.00
C ALA A 67 -15.18 30.13 -6.62
N GLU A 68 -13.96 30.51 -6.23
CA GLU A 68 -13.59 31.89 -5.88
C GLU A 68 -13.45 32.79 -7.12
N ASP A 69 -13.02 32.26 -8.27
CA ASP A 69 -12.91 33.01 -9.54
C ASP A 69 -14.26 33.32 -10.22
N VAL A 70 -15.38 32.73 -9.76
CA VAL A 70 -16.73 32.91 -10.35
C VAL A 70 -17.52 34.03 -9.65
N GLN A 71 -16.90 34.75 -8.70
CA GLN A 71 -17.54 35.78 -7.87
C GLN A 71 -16.99 37.18 -8.12
#